data_AF-A0A4R3GR98-F1
#
_entry.id   AF-A0A4R3GR98-F1
#
_cell.length_a   1.000
_cell.length_b   1.000
_cell.length_c   1.000
_cell.angle_alpha   90.00
_cell.angle_beta   90.00
_cell.angle_gamma   90.00
#
_symmetry.space_group_name_H-M   'P 1'
#
loop_
_entity.id
_entity.type
_entity.pdbx_description
1 polymer ?
#
loop_
_entity_poly.entity_id
_entity_poly.type
_entity_poly.pdbx_seq_one_letter_code
_entity_poly.pdbx_strand_id
1 'polypeptide(L)'
;MVPQMSSTSHPDRFIPVSDGSYARYKSIMRLSRKEQDEVLGRERAILRDDTLGLIERESLWAAIHDVHRALKTLKGQIIEVPSYPSRYRDSVPFSGAGLPKAFFLNFGNDCGLEVDGDHERFIEGTYFVACTMGGKTGYRYVVVSDTPHDMDGKSVPLGVSLLEQTRVAIGFVELGHTLDESINRVTGDPLICSSVQHETVRGALNGGIDLVSRLSMNIDVPTNAASMRLVF
;
A
#
# COMPACT_ATOMS: atom_id res chain seq x y z
N MET A 1 -4.74 2.96 29.59
CA MET A 1 -3.99 1.80 29.07
C MET A 1 -4.34 1.69 27.60
N VAL A 2 -3.42 2.04 26.71
CA VAL A 2 -3.61 1.75 25.28
C VAL A 2 -3.30 0.26 25.12
N PRO A 3 -4.22 -0.56 24.56
CA PRO A 3 -3.92 -1.95 24.29
C PRO A 3 -2.69 -2.00 23.38
N GLN A 4 -1.63 -2.71 23.79
CA GLN A 4 -0.62 -3.15 22.84
C GLN A 4 -1.29 -4.15 21.90
N MET A 5 -1.91 -3.63 20.84
CA MET A 5 -2.27 -4.47 19.71
C MET A 5 -0.96 -4.87 19.05
N SER A 6 -0.66 -6.17 19.10
CA SER A 6 0.30 -6.82 18.23
C SER A 6 -0.07 -6.47 16.78
N SER A 7 0.48 -5.38 16.25
CA SER A 7 0.15 -4.85 14.93
C SER A 7 0.84 -5.70 13.87
N THR A 8 0.17 -6.72 13.37
CA THR A 8 0.54 -7.30 12.08
C THR A 8 0.56 -6.17 11.05
N SER A 9 1.71 -5.95 10.43
CA SER A 9 1.90 -4.85 9.47
C SER A 9 1.02 -5.04 8.24
N HIS A 10 0.72 -3.95 7.51
CA HIS A 10 -0.05 -4.01 6.28
C HIS A 10 0.41 -5.13 5.30
N PRO A 11 1.72 -5.34 5.04
CA PRO A 11 2.18 -6.46 4.20
C PRO A 11 1.67 -7.83 4.62
N ASP A 12 1.61 -8.10 5.92
CA ASP A 12 1.16 -9.39 6.47
C ASP A 12 -0.35 -9.53 6.46
N ARG A 13 -1.10 -8.43 6.51
CA ARG A 13 -2.58 -8.43 6.49
C ARG A 13 -3.15 -8.41 5.08
N PHE A 14 -2.59 -7.61 4.18
CA PHE A 14 -3.13 -7.39 2.84
C PHE A 14 -3.16 -8.65 1.98
N ILE A 15 -2.11 -9.48 2.05
CA ILE A 15 -2.03 -10.72 1.25
C ILE A 15 -3.16 -11.70 1.64
N PRO A 16 -3.35 -12.08 2.93
CA PRO A 16 -4.46 -12.94 3.34
C PRO A 16 -5.85 -12.40 2.95
N VAL A 17 -6.10 -11.10 3.13
CA VAL A 17 -7.39 -10.51 2.76
C VAL A 17 -7.63 -10.69 1.28
N SER A 18 -6.68 -10.32 0.43
CA SER A 18 -6.84 -10.41 -1.02
C SER A 18 -6.90 -11.84 -1.54
N ASP A 19 -6.11 -12.76 -0.99
CA ASP A 19 -6.23 -14.19 -1.31
C ASP A 19 -7.61 -14.74 -0.90
N GLY A 20 -8.15 -14.29 0.24
CA GLY A 20 -9.50 -14.61 0.71
C GLY A 20 -10.59 -14.09 -0.24
N SER A 21 -10.52 -12.81 -0.63
CA SER A 21 -11.47 -12.20 -1.56
C SER A 21 -11.45 -12.90 -2.92
N TYR A 22 -10.26 -13.24 -3.41
CA TYR A 22 -10.13 -13.97 -4.67
C TYR A 22 -10.69 -15.40 -4.59
N ALA A 23 -10.49 -16.10 -3.47
CA ALA A 23 -11.09 -17.41 -3.24
C ALA A 23 -12.64 -17.32 -3.19
N ARG A 24 -13.18 -16.29 -2.53
CA ARG A 24 -14.62 -16.03 -2.48
C ARG A 24 -15.18 -15.75 -3.87
N TYR A 25 -14.53 -14.88 -4.65
CA TYR A 25 -14.91 -14.62 -6.04
C TYR A 25 -14.97 -15.90 -6.88
N LYS A 26 -13.93 -16.74 -6.83
CA LYS A 26 -13.91 -18.04 -7.52
C LYS A 26 -15.06 -18.95 -7.10
N SER A 27 -15.42 -18.94 -5.81
CA SER A 27 -16.51 -19.76 -5.30
C SER A 27 -17.86 -19.35 -5.91
N ILE A 28 -18.09 -18.05 -6.06
CA ILE A 28 -19.30 -17.49 -6.67
C ILE A 28 -19.35 -17.84 -8.16
N MET A 29 -18.21 -17.74 -8.86
CA MET A 29 -18.11 -18.07 -10.29
C MET A 29 -18.41 -19.55 -10.61
N ARG A 30 -18.52 -20.43 -9.61
CA ARG A 30 -18.92 -21.85 -9.78
C ARG A 30 -20.44 -22.05 -9.71
N LEU A 31 -21.21 -21.05 -9.28
CA LEU A 31 -22.67 -21.12 -9.19
C LEU A 31 -23.33 -21.02 -10.57
N SER A 32 -24.64 -21.25 -10.67
CA SER A 32 -25.38 -20.97 -11.91
C SER A 32 -25.40 -19.48 -12.21
N ARG A 33 -25.66 -19.09 -13.47
CA ARG A 33 -25.62 -17.67 -13.86
C ARG A 33 -26.59 -16.79 -13.05
N LYS A 34 -27.80 -17.30 -12.82
CA LYS A 34 -28.81 -16.59 -12.01
C LYS A 34 -28.32 -16.38 -10.57
N GLU A 35 -27.78 -17.42 -9.95
CA GLU A 35 -27.24 -17.33 -8.59
C GLU A 35 -26.00 -16.43 -8.52
N GLN A 36 -25.13 -16.44 -9.53
CA GLN A 36 -24.00 -15.52 -9.63
C GLN A 36 -24.48 -14.07 -9.60
N ASP A 37 -25.44 -13.71 -10.45
CA ASP A 37 -25.94 -12.34 -10.56
C ASP A 37 -26.62 -11.90 -9.25
N GLU A 38 -27.39 -12.78 -8.59
CA GLU A 38 -28.00 -12.52 -7.28
C GLU A 38 -26.96 -12.33 -6.16
N VAL A 39 -25.93 -13.18 -6.10
CA VAL A 39 -24.89 -13.09 -5.07
C VAL A 39 -24.00 -11.87 -5.30
N LEU A 40 -23.51 -11.65 -6.52
CA LEU A 40 -22.68 -10.49 -6.85
C LEU A 40 -23.45 -9.18 -6.63
N GLY A 41 -24.73 -9.14 -7.00
CA GLY A 41 -25.57 -7.96 -6.80
C GLY A 41 -25.69 -7.56 -5.33
N ARG A 42 -25.77 -8.55 -4.42
CA ARG A 42 -25.78 -8.32 -2.96
C ARG A 42 -24.40 -7.98 -2.42
N GLU A 43 -23.37 -8.75 -2.79
CA GLU A 43 -22.02 -8.57 -2.23
C GLU A 43 -21.34 -7.28 -2.66
N ARG A 44 -21.75 -6.72 -3.80
CA ARG A 44 -21.24 -5.45 -4.34
C ARG A 44 -22.17 -4.26 -4.06
N ALA A 45 -23.26 -4.46 -3.31
CA ALA A 45 -24.26 -3.42 -3.07
C ALA A 45 -23.66 -2.16 -2.42
N ILE A 46 -22.67 -2.34 -1.53
CA ILE A 46 -21.98 -1.23 -0.86
C ILE A 46 -21.26 -0.28 -1.83
N LEU A 47 -20.89 -0.76 -3.02
CA LEU A 47 -20.18 0.05 -4.03
C LEU A 47 -21.13 0.91 -4.88
N ARG A 48 -22.45 0.84 -4.66
CA ARG A 48 -23.42 1.66 -5.41
C ARG A 48 -23.38 3.13 -4.98
N ASP A 49 -23.14 3.36 -3.69
CA ASP A 49 -23.06 4.69 -3.09
C ASP A 49 -21.59 5.14 -2.88
N ASP A 50 -20.63 4.30 -3.28
CA ASP A 50 -19.22 4.66 -3.27
C ASP A 50 -18.93 5.72 -4.34
N THR A 51 -18.07 6.68 -4.01
CA THR A 51 -17.77 7.83 -4.89
C THR A 51 -17.07 7.42 -6.17
N LEU A 52 -16.26 6.35 -6.14
CA LEU A 52 -15.63 5.81 -7.33
C LEU A 52 -16.54 4.82 -8.05
N GLY A 53 -17.28 4.00 -7.31
CA GLY A 53 -18.15 2.98 -7.88
C GLY A 53 -17.40 1.73 -8.33
N LEU A 54 -18.14 0.73 -8.78
CA LEU A 54 -17.60 -0.61 -9.02
C LEU A 54 -16.52 -0.67 -10.11
N ILE A 55 -16.71 0.02 -11.24
CA ILE A 55 -15.83 -0.11 -12.42
C ILE A 55 -14.45 0.48 -12.11
N GLU A 56 -14.44 1.66 -11.50
CA GLU A 56 -13.24 2.38 -11.09
C GLU A 56 -12.49 1.61 -10.00
N ARG A 57 -13.21 1.03 -9.02
CA ARG A 57 -12.62 0.17 -8.00
C ARG A 57 -11.99 -1.09 -8.58
N GLU A 58 -12.65 -1.76 -9.52
CA GLU A 58 -12.07 -2.92 -10.23
C GLU A 58 -10.83 -2.53 -11.05
N SER A 59 -10.84 -1.33 -11.65
CA SER A 59 -9.70 -0.79 -12.41
C SER A 59 -8.50 -0.48 -11.50
N LEU A 60 -8.75 0.11 -10.32
CA LEU A 60 -7.71 0.33 -9.30
C LEU A 60 -7.14 -0.98 -8.78
N TRP A 61 -8.01 -1.96 -8.53
CA TRP A 61 -7.57 -3.30 -8.12
C TRP A 61 -6.62 -3.94 -9.15
N ALA A 62 -6.94 -3.81 -10.44
CA ALA A 62 -6.05 -4.26 -11.50
C ALA A 62 -4.72 -3.48 -11.53
N ALA A 63 -4.75 -2.17 -11.27
CA ALA A 63 -3.57 -1.31 -11.26
C ALA A 63 -2.58 -1.58 -10.10
N ILE A 64 -3.07 -2.13 -8.98
CA ILE A 64 -2.24 -2.54 -7.83
C ILE A 64 -1.97 -4.05 -7.80
N HIS A 65 -2.50 -4.81 -8.76
CA HIS A 65 -2.35 -6.27 -8.76
C HIS A 65 -0.89 -6.72 -8.95
N ASP A 66 -0.08 -5.96 -9.69
CA ASP A 66 1.35 -6.18 -9.83
C ASP A 66 2.09 -5.96 -8.51
N VAL A 67 1.69 -4.95 -7.72
CA VAL A 67 2.19 -4.72 -6.37
C VAL A 67 1.81 -5.89 -5.47
N HIS A 68 0.54 -6.31 -5.45
CA HIS A 68 0.14 -7.53 -4.72
C HIS A 68 1.02 -8.73 -5.10
N ARG A 69 1.22 -8.97 -6.40
CA ARG A 69 2.05 -10.07 -6.90
C ARG A 69 3.49 -9.95 -6.42
N ALA A 70 4.07 -8.75 -6.49
CA ALA A 70 5.40 -8.47 -5.99
C ALA A 70 5.49 -8.75 -4.49
N LEU A 71 4.52 -8.31 -3.68
CA LEU A 71 4.48 -8.58 -2.24
C LEU A 71 4.38 -10.08 -1.94
N LYS A 72 3.59 -10.82 -2.70
CA LYS A 72 3.47 -12.28 -2.56
C LYS A 72 4.76 -13.01 -2.92
N THR A 73 5.43 -12.60 -3.99
CA THR A 73 6.71 -13.17 -4.43
C THR A 73 7.86 -12.80 -3.49
N LEU A 74 7.85 -11.58 -2.97
CA LEU A 74 8.87 -11.02 -2.08
C LEU A 74 8.49 -11.14 -0.60
N LYS A 75 7.54 -12.02 -0.26
CA LYS A 75 7.07 -12.19 1.13
C LYS A 75 8.26 -12.59 2.01
N GLY A 76 8.48 -11.82 3.09
CA GLY A 76 9.65 -11.98 3.98
C GLY A 76 10.94 -11.29 3.50
N GLN A 77 10.92 -10.64 2.34
CA GLN A 77 12.02 -9.82 1.79
C GLN A 77 11.65 -8.34 1.71
N ILE A 78 10.39 -7.98 1.99
CA ILE A 78 9.96 -6.58 2.11
C ILE A 78 10.62 -6.03 3.36
N ILE A 79 11.50 -5.05 3.17
CA ILE A 79 12.10 -4.34 4.29
C ILE A 79 11.05 -3.38 4.83
N GLU A 80 10.63 -3.62 6.07
CA GLU A 80 9.82 -2.67 6.82
C GLU A 80 10.73 -1.59 7.41
N VAL A 81 10.45 -0.35 7.02
CA VAL A 81 11.18 0.81 7.51
C VAL A 81 10.25 1.53 8.48
N PRO A 82 10.67 1.68 9.76
CA PRO A 82 9.85 2.35 10.75
C PRO A 82 9.65 3.82 10.38
N SER A 83 8.56 4.40 10.87
CA SER A 83 8.26 5.81 10.75
C SER A 83 9.47 6.67 11.15
N TYR A 84 9.78 7.65 10.32
CA TYR A 84 10.74 8.70 10.62
C TYR A 84 9.99 10.00 10.90
N PRO A 85 10.29 10.72 11.99
CA PRO A 85 9.53 11.91 12.36
C PRO A 85 9.59 12.97 11.25
N SER A 86 8.43 13.61 11.01
CA SER A 86 8.08 14.60 9.96
C SER A 86 8.94 15.87 9.89
N ARG A 87 10.06 15.93 10.61
CA ARG A 87 10.96 17.09 10.67
C ARG A 87 11.92 17.16 9.47
N TYR A 88 12.00 16.10 8.67
CA TYR A 88 12.77 16.09 7.42
C TYR A 88 11.89 16.61 6.29
N ARG A 89 12.09 17.88 5.95
CA ARG A 89 11.40 18.56 4.82
C ARG A 89 12.21 18.54 3.53
N ASP A 90 13.49 18.18 3.60
CA ASP A 90 14.35 18.22 2.43
C ASP A 90 14.04 17.03 1.53
N SER A 91 13.59 17.33 0.30
CA SER A 91 13.31 16.34 -0.72
C SER A 91 14.62 15.67 -1.13
N VAL A 92 14.75 14.36 -0.86
CA VAL A 92 15.92 13.59 -1.26
C VAL A 92 15.62 12.88 -2.60
N PRO A 93 16.50 12.99 -3.62
CA PRO A 93 16.33 12.24 -4.85
C PRO A 93 16.44 10.73 -4.60
N PHE A 94 15.66 9.94 -5.33
CA PHE A 94 15.84 8.49 -5.36
C PHE A 94 17.17 8.11 -6.03
N SER A 95 18.25 7.99 -5.27
CA SER A 95 19.53 7.51 -5.81
C SER A 95 19.45 6.00 -6.01
N GLY A 96 19.53 5.52 -7.25
CA GLY A 96 19.31 4.10 -7.61
C GLY A 96 20.36 3.10 -7.10
N ALA A 97 21.42 3.54 -6.41
CA ALA A 97 22.45 2.64 -5.88
C ALA A 97 21.96 1.99 -4.56
N GLY A 98 21.87 0.65 -4.56
CA GLY A 98 21.65 -0.14 -3.34
C GLY A 98 20.21 -0.21 -2.82
N LEU A 99 19.23 0.43 -3.48
CA LEU A 99 17.84 0.40 -3.03
C LEU A 99 17.23 -1.02 -3.19
N PRO A 100 16.41 -1.48 -2.23
CA PRO A 100 15.79 -2.79 -2.29
C PRO A 100 14.76 -2.88 -3.42
N LYS A 101 14.51 -4.10 -3.93
CA LYS A 101 13.51 -4.36 -4.98
C LYS A 101 12.09 -3.96 -4.54
N ALA A 102 11.79 -4.13 -3.25
CA ALA A 102 10.59 -3.62 -2.64
C ALA A 102 10.82 -3.32 -1.15
N PHE A 103 10.15 -2.31 -0.64
CA PHE A 103 10.14 -1.96 0.78
C PHE A 103 8.79 -1.35 1.17
N PHE A 104 8.50 -1.35 2.46
CA PHE A 104 7.30 -0.76 3.03
C PHE A 104 7.70 0.26 4.07
N LEU A 105 7.34 1.52 3.84
CA LEU A 105 7.42 2.56 4.87
C LEU A 105 6.20 2.39 5.77
N ASN A 106 6.41 1.96 7.01
CA ASN A 106 5.35 1.77 7.98
C ASN A 106 5.24 3.04 8.85
N PHE A 107 4.21 3.84 8.63
CA PHE A 107 3.91 4.97 9.49
C PHE A 107 3.23 4.50 10.77
N GLY A 108 2.39 3.46 10.66
CA GLY A 108 1.65 2.87 11.76
C GLY A 108 0.55 3.79 12.31
N ASN A 109 -0.26 3.27 13.23
CA ASN A 109 -1.31 4.04 13.91
C ASN A 109 -0.72 5.19 14.74
N ASP A 110 0.53 5.06 15.20
CA ASP A 110 1.21 6.02 16.07
C ASP A 110 1.56 7.34 15.35
N CYS A 111 1.56 7.37 14.02
CA CYS A 111 1.75 8.62 13.27
C CYS A 111 0.49 9.49 13.19
N GLY A 112 -0.70 8.95 13.48
CA GLY A 112 -1.95 9.70 13.50
C GLY A 112 -2.27 10.45 12.20
N LEU A 113 -1.84 9.92 11.05
CA LEU A 113 -2.07 10.54 9.75
C LEU A 113 -3.49 10.22 9.29
N GLU A 114 -4.48 10.95 9.81
CA GLU A 114 -5.87 10.78 9.43
C GLU A 114 -6.06 10.94 7.92
N VAL A 115 -7.00 10.16 7.38
CA VAL A 115 -7.47 10.37 6.01
C VAL A 115 -8.36 11.59 6.00
N ASP A 116 -8.10 12.53 5.09
CA ASP A 116 -8.92 13.73 4.91
C ASP A 116 -10.39 13.34 4.71
N GLY A 117 -11.26 13.80 5.62
CA GLY A 117 -12.70 13.55 5.57
C GLY A 117 -13.16 12.19 6.11
N ASP A 118 -12.25 11.35 6.63
CA ASP A 118 -12.57 10.06 7.26
C ASP A 118 -11.73 9.88 8.55
N HIS A 119 -12.22 10.45 9.65
CA HIS A 119 -11.54 10.45 10.96
C HIS A 119 -11.42 9.06 11.61
N GLU A 120 -12.09 8.05 11.05
CA GLU A 120 -11.96 6.67 11.51
C GLU A 120 -10.81 5.93 10.81
N ARG A 121 -10.13 6.59 9.86
CA ARG A 121 -9.09 6.00 9.03
C ARG A 121 -7.81 6.80 9.06
N PHE A 122 -6.70 6.10 8.84
CA PHE A 122 -5.38 6.69 8.81
C PHE A 122 -4.53 6.08 7.69
N ILE A 123 -3.58 6.85 7.21
CA ILE A 123 -2.55 6.37 6.29
C ILE A 123 -1.59 5.48 7.08
N GLU A 124 -1.63 4.18 6.82
CA GLU A 124 -0.81 3.19 7.54
C GLU A 124 0.62 3.18 7.01
N GLY A 125 0.80 3.37 5.71
CA GLY A 125 2.13 3.29 5.12
C GLY A 125 2.16 3.39 3.61
N THR A 126 3.30 3.05 3.04
CA THR A 126 3.51 3.12 1.59
C THR A 126 4.42 2.01 1.11
N TYR A 127 3.94 1.26 0.12
CA TYR A 127 4.75 0.31 -0.62
C TYR A 127 5.56 1.02 -1.67
N PHE A 128 6.81 0.60 -1.85
CA PHE A 128 7.64 0.97 -2.99
C PHE A 128 8.06 -0.32 -3.69
N VAL A 129 7.79 -0.43 -4.98
CA VAL A 129 8.17 -1.57 -5.81
C VAL A 129 8.95 -1.08 -7.02
N ALA A 130 10.19 -1.54 -7.16
CA ALA A 130 11.05 -1.17 -8.27
C ALA A 130 10.45 -1.67 -9.59
N CYS A 131 10.30 -0.79 -10.56
CA CYS A 131 9.75 -1.13 -11.87
C CYS A 131 10.26 -0.20 -12.98
N THR A 132 9.91 -0.53 -14.22
CA THR A 132 10.12 0.32 -15.38
C THR A 132 8.77 0.71 -15.95
N MET A 133 8.49 2.01 -16.04
CA MET A 133 7.25 2.56 -16.61
C MET A 133 7.59 3.54 -17.73
N GLY A 134 7.08 3.30 -18.94
CA GLY A 134 7.35 4.19 -20.08
C GLY A 134 8.84 4.35 -20.43
N GLY A 135 9.64 3.29 -20.22
CA GLY A 135 11.09 3.32 -20.46
C GLY A 135 11.92 3.95 -19.33
N LYS A 136 11.27 4.45 -18.27
CA LYS A 136 11.93 5.06 -17.10
C LYS A 136 11.99 4.08 -15.95
N THR A 137 13.16 3.93 -15.34
CA THR A 137 13.35 3.07 -14.17
C THR A 137 13.12 3.88 -12.89
N GLY A 138 12.42 3.29 -11.94
CA GLY A 138 12.03 3.97 -10.71
C GLY A 138 11.26 3.05 -9.79
N TYR A 139 10.41 3.66 -8.97
CA TYR A 139 9.51 2.96 -8.06
C TYR A 139 8.07 3.34 -8.36
N ARG A 140 7.23 2.32 -8.55
CA ARG A 140 5.79 2.49 -8.30
C ARG A 140 5.61 2.51 -6.80
N TYR A 141 4.94 3.54 -6.29
CA TYR A 141 4.56 3.59 -4.89
C TYR A 141 3.04 3.53 -4.72
N VAL A 142 2.61 2.86 -3.66
CA VAL A 142 1.19 2.70 -3.30
C VAL A 142 1.05 3.09 -1.84
N VAL A 143 0.46 4.26 -1.60
CA VAL A 143 0.08 4.71 -0.27
C VAL A 143 -1.22 4.00 0.09
N VAL A 144 -1.24 3.39 1.27
CA VAL A 144 -2.35 2.57 1.75
C VAL A 144 -2.92 3.12 3.04
N SER A 145 -4.24 3.11 3.16
CA SER A 145 -4.90 3.32 4.45
C SER A 145 -4.83 2.07 5.30
N ASP A 146 -5.18 2.23 6.57
CA ASP A 146 -5.41 1.11 7.45
C ASP A 146 -6.54 0.22 6.96
N THR A 147 -6.31 -1.08 7.10
CA THR A 147 -7.33 -2.11 6.88
C THR A 147 -7.86 -2.58 8.24
N PRO A 148 -9.17 -2.81 8.44
CA PRO A 148 -9.68 -3.34 9.70
C PRO A 148 -9.06 -4.71 10.03
N HIS A 149 -8.66 -4.90 11.29
CA HIS A 149 -7.93 -6.10 11.74
C HIS A 149 -8.76 -7.39 11.68
N ASP A 150 -10.08 -7.29 11.67
CA ASP A 150 -11.03 -8.40 11.67
C ASP A 150 -11.47 -8.83 10.26
N MET A 151 -10.89 -8.24 9.20
CA MET A 151 -11.19 -8.65 7.84
C MET A 151 -10.64 -10.03 7.51
N ASP A 152 -11.49 -11.04 7.60
CA ASP A 152 -11.30 -12.31 6.92
C ASP A 152 -11.90 -12.21 5.51
N GLY A 153 -11.03 -12.10 4.49
CA GLY A 153 -11.44 -11.94 3.09
C GLY A 153 -12.36 -13.06 2.55
N LYS A 154 -12.54 -14.15 3.29
CA LYS A 154 -13.51 -15.22 2.96
C LYS A 154 -14.92 -14.93 3.46
N SER A 155 -15.09 -14.24 4.59
CA SER A 155 -16.39 -13.99 5.23
C SER A 155 -16.94 -12.60 4.94
N VAL A 156 -16.05 -11.64 4.65
CA VAL A 156 -16.40 -10.27 4.26
C VAL A 156 -17.00 -10.23 2.84
N PRO A 157 -18.04 -9.41 2.58
CA PRO A 157 -18.58 -9.23 1.23
C PRO A 157 -17.52 -8.74 0.24
N LEU A 158 -17.59 -9.20 -1.02
CA LEU A 158 -16.61 -8.80 -2.05
C LEU A 158 -16.51 -7.27 -2.24
N GLY A 159 -17.63 -6.55 -2.16
CA GLY A 159 -17.62 -5.09 -2.30
C GLY A 159 -16.85 -4.39 -1.19
N VAL A 160 -16.98 -4.87 0.05
CA VAL A 160 -16.20 -4.36 1.20
C VAL A 160 -14.72 -4.69 1.00
N SER A 161 -14.39 -5.95 0.65
CA SER A 161 -13.00 -6.33 0.39
C SER A 161 -12.35 -5.48 -0.70
N LEU A 162 -13.07 -5.24 -1.80
CA LEU A 162 -12.59 -4.44 -2.93
C LEU A 162 -12.41 -2.98 -2.53
N LEU A 163 -13.37 -2.40 -1.81
CA LEU A 163 -13.29 -1.05 -1.28
C LEU A 163 -12.00 -0.87 -0.45
N GLU A 164 -11.82 -1.71 0.56
CA GLU A 164 -10.70 -1.63 1.50
C GLU A 164 -9.36 -1.84 0.81
N GLN A 165 -9.28 -2.79 -0.13
CA GLN A 165 -8.05 -3.03 -0.90
C GLN A 165 -7.67 -1.91 -1.87
N THR A 166 -8.63 -1.06 -2.25
CA THR A 166 -8.44 -0.02 -3.26
C THR A 166 -8.56 1.39 -2.69
N ARG A 167 -8.66 1.54 -1.37
CA ARG A 167 -8.41 2.80 -0.64
C ARG A 167 -6.91 3.11 -0.65
N VAL A 168 -6.43 3.49 -1.82
CA VAL A 168 -5.01 3.69 -2.09
C VAL A 168 -4.77 4.91 -2.96
N ALA A 169 -3.59 5.48 -2.86
CA ALA A 169 -3.04 6.40 -3.87
C ALA A 169 -1.80 5.77 -4.50
N ILE A 170 -1.70 5.87 -5.83
CA ILE A 170 -0.69 5.21 -6.64
C ILE A 170 0.10 6.29 -7.36
N GLY A 171 1.42 6.20 -7.32
CA GLY A 171 2.29 7.08 -8.08
C GLY A 171 3.52 6.36 -8.60
N PHE A 172 4.34 7.12 -9.32
CA PHE A 172 5.62 6.65 -9.84
C PHE A 172 6.68 7.73 -9.68
N VAL A 173 7.82 7.36 -9.11
CA VAL A 173 8.99 8.23 -8.96
C VAL A 173 10.16 7.61 -9.72
N GLU A 174 10.74 8.39 -10.63
CA GLU A 174 11.91 8.00 -11.42
C GLU A 174 13.18 8.07 -10.56
N LEU A 175 14.16 7.22 -10.85
CA LEU A 175 15.48 7.35 -10.23
C LEU A 175 16.11 8.71 -10.58
N GLY A 176 16.72 9.35 -9.59
CA GLY A 176 17.29 10.70 -9.69
C GLY A 176 16.27 11.83 -9.52
N HIS A 177 14.97 11.52 -9.44
CA HIS A 177 13.92 12.50 -9.16
C HIS A 177 13.51 12.47 -7.69
N THR A 178 12.89 13.55 -7.23
CA THR A 178 12.31 13.64 -5.89
C THR A 178 10.87 13.11 -5.86
N LEU A 179 10.40 12.65 -4.70
CA LEU A 179 9.02 12.21 -4.55
C LEU A 179 8.03 13.37 -4.80
N ASP A 180 8.38 14.59 -4.39
CA ASP A 180 7.55 15.79 -4.52
C ASP A 180 7.20 16.13 -5.98
N GLU A 181 8.07 15.80 -6.93
CA GLU A 181 7.78 15.93 -8.37
C GLU A 181 6.69 14.96 -8.84
N SER A 182 6.58 13.80 -8.18
CA SER A 182 5.62 12.74 -8.52
C SER A 182 4.31 12.84 -7.73
N ILE A 183 4.34 13.36 -6.50
CA ILE A 183 3.23 13.26 -5.55
C ILE A 183 2.00 14.07 -6.00
N ASN A 184 2.21 15.11 -6.80
CA ASN A 184 1.15 15.90 -7.42
C ASN A 184 0.46 15.18 -8.60
N ARG A 185 0.92 13.97 -8.97
CA ARG A 185 0.42 13.18 -10.10
C ARG A 185 -0.11 11.81 -9.69
N VAL A 186 -0.40 11.63 -8.39
CA VAL A 186 -0.98 10.37 -7.90
C VAL A 186 -2.39 10.16 -8.44
N THR A 187 -2.75 8.90 -8.63
CA THR A 187 -4.10 8.46 -9.00
C THR A 187 -4.59 7.42 -8.00
N GLY A 188 -5.89 7.29 -7.80
CA GLY A 188 -6.40 6.39 -6.76
C GLY A 188 -7.73 6.83 -6.18
N ASP A 189 -7.99 6.37 -4.96
CA ASP A 189 -9.08 6.85 -4.13
C ASP A 189 -8.90 8.37 -3.85
N PRO A 190 -9.90 9.22 -4.16
CA PRO A 190 -9.80 10.66 -3.96
C PRO A 190 -9.45 11.07 -2.53
N LEU A 191 -9.96 10.36 -1.52
CA LEU A 191 -9.70 10.69 -0.11
C LEU A 191 -8.23 10.42 0.24
N ILE A 192 -7.67 9.32 -0.27
CA ILE A 192 -6.26 8.98 -0.05
C ILE A 192 -5.36 9.91 -0.88
N CYS A 193 -5.72 10.20 -2.13
CA CYS A 193 -4.99 11.14 -2.97
C CYS A 193 -4.91 12.55 -2.34
N SER A 194 -5.99 13.04 -1.73
CA SER A 194 -5.98 14.31 -0.96
C SER A 194 -5.03 14.22 0.21
N SER A 195 -5.16 13.17 1.03
CA SER A 195 -4.36 12.97 2.23
C SER A 195 -2.86 12.94 1.94
N VAL A 196 -2.45 12.35 0.82
CA VAL A 196 -1.05 12.26 0.39
C VAL A 196 -0.43 13.63 0.06
N GLN A 197 -1.25 14.64 -0.26
CA GLN A 197 -0.77 16.00 -0.49
C GLN A 197 -0.47 16.75 0.82
N HIS A 198 -0.97 16.26 1.96
CA HIS A 198 -0.76 16.88 3.26
C HIS A 198 0.73 16.88 3.66
N GLU A 199 1.20 18.00 4.20
CA GLU A 199 2.62 18.21 4.53
C GLU A 199 3.17 17.10 5.45
N THR A 200 2.37 16.63 6.41
CA THR A 200 2.77 15.56 7.33
C THR A 200 3.03 14.24 6.61
N VAL A 201 2.16 13.84 5.67
CA VAL A 201 2.34 12.59 4.91
C VAL A 201 3.55 12.72 3.99
N ARG A 202 3.70 13.87 3.30
CA ARG A 202 4.86 14.15 2.44
C ARG A 202 6.18 14.13 3.22
N GLY A 203 6.21 14.73 4.41
CA GLY A 203 7.39 14.72 5.29
C GLY A 203 7.76 13.31 5.76
N ALA A 204 6.76 12.50 6.14
CA ALA A 204 6.99 11.10 6.54
C ALA A 204 7.54 10.26 5.37
N LEU A 205 6.98 10.44 4.17
CA LEU A 205 7.47 9.79 2.96
C LEU A 205 8.91 10.18 2.64
N ASN A 206 9.21 11.49 2.59
CA ASN A 206 10.56 11.99 2.29
C ASN A 206 11.59 11.51 3.33
N GLY A 207 11.25 11.56 4.63
CA GLY A 207 12.11 11.06 5.70
C GLY A 207 12.38 9.56 5.60
N GLY A 208 11.36 8.75 5.28
CA GLY A 208 11.53 7.32 5.08
C GLY A 208 12.40 6.98 3.87
N ILE A 209 12.29 7.74 2.77
CA ILE A 209 13.13 7.56 1.57
C ILE A 209 14.59 7.94 1.84
N ASP A 210 14.84 9.04 2.57
CA ASP A 210 16.20 9.41 2.99
C ASP A 210 16.83 8.29 3.83
N LEU A 211 16.05 7.75 4.79
CA LEU A 211 16.51 6.63 5.62
C LEU A 211 16.84 5.39 4.77
N VAL A 212 15.97 4.99 3.84
CA VAL A 212 16.24 3.84 2.97
C VAL A 212 17.50 4.09 2.13
N SER A 213 17.62 5.28 1.54
CA SER A 213 18.79 5.65 0.74
C SER A 213 20.09 5.56 1.55
N ARG A 214 20.09 6.04 2.81
CA ARG A 214 21.25 5.95 3.71
C ARG A 214 21.55 4.53 4.16
N LEU A 215 20.53 3.71 4.42
CA LEU A 215 20.72 2.30 4.76
C LEU A 215 21.30 1.54 3.55
N SER A 216 20.78 1.79 2.36
CA SER A 216 21.28 1.22 1.11
C SER A 216 22.71 1.60 0.78
N MET A 217 23.17 2.80 1.16
CA MET A 217 24.57 3.20 1.05
C MET A 217 25.51 2.46 2.01
N ASN A 218 24.98 1.94 3.12
CA ASN A 218 25.77 1.25 4.16
C ASN A 218 25.65 -0.28 4.08
N ILE A 219 24.77 -0.80 3.24
CA ILE A 219 24.60 -2.25 3.04
C ILE A 219 25.10 -2.61 1.64
N ASP A 220 26.42 -2.76 1.50
CA ASP A 220 26.97 -3.69 0.50
C ASP A 220 26.54 -5.09 0.92
N VAL A 221 25.38 -5.55 0.46
CA VAL A 221 24.86 -6.90 0.78
C VAL A 221 25.80 -7.93 0.12
N PRO A 222 26.59 -8.72 0.85
CA PRO A 222 27.19 -9.91 0.28
C PRO A 222 26.05 -10.89 -0.01
N THR A 223 26.06 -11.50 -1.18
CA THR A 223 24.97 -12.28 -1.80
C THR A 223 24.54 -13.55 -1.07
N ASN A 224 24.77 -13.70 0.23
CA ASN A 224 24.37 -14.87 1.00
C ASN A 224 23.45 -14.47 2.15
N ALA A 225 22.18 -14.87 2.01
CA ALA A 225 21.12 -14.71 2.98
C ALA A 225 21.48 -15.35 4.33
N ALA A 226 21.65 -14.50 5.34
CA ALA A 226 21.42 -14.85 6.74
C ALA A 226 20.92 -13.60 7.45
N SER A 227 19.80 -13.74 8.15
CA SER A 227 19.04 -12.70 8.85
C SER A 227 19.91 -11.62 9.49
N MET A 228 19.90 -10.41 8.92
CA MET A 228 20.39 -9.22 9.62
C MET A 228 19.27 -8.67 10.50
N ARG A 229 19.43 -8.81 11.82
CA ARG A 229 18.74 -7.96 12.79
C ARG A 229 19.48 -6.64 12.85
N LEU A 230 18.81 -5.55 12.49
CA LEU A 230 19.24 -4.20 12.83
C LEU A 230 19.19 -4.06 14.36
N VAL A 231 20.34 -3.81 14.98
CA VAL A 231 20.44 -3.43 16.40
C VAL A 231 20.51 -1.91 16.42
N PHE A 232 19.50 -1.28 17.03
CA PHE A 232 19.49 0.15 17.34
C PHE A 232 20.33 0.41 18.60
#